data_AF-A0A960XU03-F1
#
_entry.id   AF-A0A960XU03-F1
#
_cell.length_a   1.000
_cell.length_b   1.000
_cell.length_c   1.000
_cell.angle_alpha   90.00
_cell.angle_beta   90.00
_cell.angle_gamma   90.00
#
_symmetry.space_group_name_H-M   'P 1'
#
loop_
_entity.id
_entity.type
_entity.pdbx_description
1 polymer ?
#
loop_
_entity_poly.entity_id
_entity_poly.type
_entity_poly.pdbx_seq_one_letter_code
_entity_poly.pdbx_strand_id
1 'polypeptide(L)'
;MKPIAIPTNTSQWKTAPGSVRAKERFLILGRRWSRATVRLQEMLSPFGEAEVIVDEAGGGGVWHDDCHLDGFEGLMGLSSPFPRFTAWSRAMFHLSQTIRSGENVWFVEDDVAGNISYFADLIEFTVTCGAHFSSTEIRSRSEDPGWYYWDLVSHWFDAPWRSFSPLCRVNSLLILRALEFRKTHGRFAFHEGMFPSLAAAHGYRTLDWRLEPRSRLHFGEYRFRPMVESLHRGL
;
A
#
# COMPACT_ATOMS: atom_id res chain seq x y z
N MET A 1 22.84 20.61 7.28
CA MET A 1 22.30 19.31 7.75
C MET A 1 23.22 18.21 7.24
N LYS A 2 23.68 17.30 8.10
CA LYS A 2 24.46 16.13 7.66
C LYS A 2 23.48 15.08 7.09
N PRO A 3 23.76 14.48 5.92
CA PRO A 3 22.93 13.41 5.39
C PRO A 3 22.91 12.25 6.40
N ILE A 4 21.71 11.73 6.69
CA ILE A 4 21.54 10.52 7.47
C ILE A 4 22.07 9.38 6.61
N ALA A 5 23.21 8.81 6.99
CA ALA A 5 23.78 7.66 6.32
C ALA A 5 22.84 6.47 6.48
N ILE A 6 22.23 6.04 5.38
CA ILE A 6 21.51 4.77 5.31
C ILE A 6 22.58 3.66 5.43
N PRO A 7 22.53 2.77 6.44
CA PRO A 7 23.53 1.72 6.59
C PRO A 7 23.43 0.75 5.41
N THR A 8 24.47 0.69 4.57
CA THR A 8 24.56 -0.21 3.40
C THR A 8 24.97 -1.64 3.74
N ASN A 9 24.88 -2.05 5.01
CA ASN A 9 25.33 -3.36 5.44
C ASN A 9 24.19 -4.39 5.36
N THR A 10 23.99 -4.97 4.18
CA THR A 10 23.02 -6.03 3.89
C THR A 10 23.46 -7.43 4.39
N SER A 11 24.61 -7.54 5.07
CA SER A 11 25.24 -8.84 5.37
C SER A 11 24.83 -9.51 6.69
N GLN A 12 23.98 -8.93 7.55
CA GLN A 12 23.64 -9.57 8.83
C GLN A 12 22.16 -9.41 9.21
N TRP A 13 21.27 -10.09 8.50
CA TRP A 13 19.89 -10.27 8.94
C TRP A 13 19.58 -11.77 9.04
N LYS A 14 20.20 -12.44 10.04
CA LYS A 14 19.69 -13.74 10.46
C LYS A 14 18.46 -13.49 11.33
N THR A 15 17.30 -13.92 10.86
CA THR A 15 16.09 -13.99 11.68
C THR A 15 16.43 -14.77 12.96
N ALA A 16 16.05 -14.22 14.12
CA ALA A 16 16.29 -14.91 15.38
C ALA A 16 15.62 -16.29 15.34
N PRO A 17 16.33 -17.38 15.69
CA PRO A 17 15.72 -18.70 15.74
C PRO A 17 14.54 -18.69 16.71
N GLY A 18 13.33 -18.96 16.18
CA GLY A 18 12.08 -18.94 16.94
C GLY A 18 11.13 -17.78 16.64
N SER A 19 11.46 -16.84 15.73
CA SER A 19 10.49 -15.83 15.30
C SER A 19 9.38 -16.50 14.49
N VAL A 20 8.15 -16.49 15.01
CA VAL A 20 6.96 -16.86 14.23
C VAL A 20 6.94 -15.97 13.00
N ARG A 21 6.94 -16.57 11.80
CA ARG A 21 6.87 -15.83 10.54
C ARG A 21 5.65 -14.92 10.61
N ALA A 22 5.87 -13.63 10.45
CA ALA A 22 4.78 -12.66 10.48
C ALA A 22 3.73 -13.05 9.42
N LYS A 23 2.45 -12.94 9.77
CA LYS A 23 1.37 -13.38 8.89
C LYS A 23 1.16 -12.32 7.82
N GLU A 24 1.39 -12.70 6.57
CA GLU A 24 1.11 -11.84 5.43
C GLU A 24 -0.38 -11.96 5.06
N ARG A 25 -1.02 -10.80 4.85
CA ARG A 25 -2.41 -10.66 4.43
C ARG A 25 -2.46 -9.75 3.21
N PHE A 26 -3.27 -10.07 2.23
CA PHE A 26 -3.39 -9.35 0.97
C PHE A 26 -4.80 -8.79 0.85
N LEU A 27 -4.92 -7.47 0.78
CA LEU A 27 -6.14 -6.76 0.44
C LEU A 27 -6.04 -6.29 -1.00
N ILE A 28 -6.73 -7.00 -1.88
CA ILE A 28 -6.80 -6.71 -3.31
C ILE A 28 -7.90 -5.68 -3.51
N LEU A 29 -7.52 -4.48 -3.92
CA LEU A 29 -8.39 -3.32 -4.02
C LEU A 29 -8.88 -3.18 -5.45
N GLY A 30 -10.18 -3.34 -5.68
CA GLY A 30 -10.77 -3.19 -7.01
C GLY A 30 -12.06 -2.41 -6.96
N ARG A 31 -12.42 -1.78 -8.08
CA ARG A 31 -13.71 -1.06 -8.15
C ARG A 31 -14.90 -1.99 -7.96
N ARG A 32 -14.78 -3.22 -8.48
CA ARG A 32 -15.79 -4.28 -8.42
C ARG A 32 -15.10 -5.64 -8.43
N TRP A 33 -15.81 -6.66 -8.00
CA TRP A 33 -15.35 -8.04 -8.19
C TRP A 33 -15.23 -8.36 -9.68
N SER A 34 -14.06 -8.81 -10.11
CA SER A 34 -13.76 -9.06 -11.52
C SER A 34 -12.81 -10.23 -11.72
N ARG A 35 -12.61 -10.63 -12.98
CA ARG A 35 -11.61 -11.65 -13.32
C ARG A 35 -10.18 -11.23 -12.93
N ALA A 36 -9.88 -9.93 -12.92
CA ALA A 36 -8.58 -9.42 -12.52
C ALA A 36 -8.36 -9.63 -11.01
N THR A 37 -9.33 -9.22 -10.19
CA THR A 37 -9.24 -9.40 -8.73
C THR A 37 -9.21 -10.86 -8.32
N VAL A 38 -9.97 -11.74 -8.99
CA VAL A 38 -9.95 -13.20 -8.76
C VAL A 38 -8.57 -13.78 -9.07
N ARG A 39 -7.97 -13.43 -10.21
CA ARG A 39 -6.63 -13.92 -10.58
C ARG A 39 -5.56 -13.46 -9.59
N LEU A 40 -5.62 -12.21 -9.13
CA LEU A 40 -4.74 -11.71 -8.08
C LEU A 40 -4.95 -12.50 -6.78
N GLN A 41 -6.19 -12.77 -6.39
CA GLN A 41 -6.51 -13.55 -5.20
C GLN A 41 -5.95 -14.98 -5.29
N GLU A 42 -6.20 -15.68 -6.39
CA GLU A 42 -5.67 -17.01 -6.65
C GLU A 42 -4.14 -17.02 -6.59
N MET A 43 -3.48 -16.04 -7.22
CA MET A 43 -2.03 -15.92 -7.28
C MET A 43 -1.39 -15.60 -5.93
N LEU A 44 -2.05 -14.81 -5.07
CA LEU A 44 -1.51 -14.35 -3.79
C LEU A 44 -1.86 -15.28 -2.62
N SER A 45 -2.94 -16.06 -2.73
CA SER A 45 -3.38 -16.99 -1.68
C SER A 45 -2.34 -18.02 -1.21
N PRO A 46 -1.37 -18.49 -2.03
CA PRO A 46 -0.31 -19.37 -1.54
C PRO A 46 0.65 -18.71 -0.55
N PHE A 47 0.69 -17.37 -0.50
CA PHE A 47 1.62 -16.61 0.34
C PHE A 47 0.98 -16.09 1.64
N GLY A 48 -0.35 -16.14 1.77
CA GLY A 48 -1.07 -15.61 2.93
C GLY A 48 -2.58 -15.50 2.72
N GLU A 49 -3.27 -14.90 3.69
CA GLU A 49 -4.72 -14.66 3.60
C GLU A 49 -5.00 -13.59 2.53
N ALA A 50 -5.77 -13.91 1.50
CA ALA A 50 -6.04 -13.00 0.39
C ALA A 50 -7.53 -12.69 0.26
N GLU A 51 -7.87 -11.40 0.33
CA GLU A 51 -9.23 -10.88 0.30
C GLU A 51 -9.36 -9.80 -0.77
N VAL A 52 -10.49 -9.79 -1.46
CA VAL A 52 -10.81 -8.72 -2.42
C VAL A 52 -11.73 -7.72 -1.73
N ILE A 53 -11.30 -6.46 -1.64
CA ILE A 53 -12.09 -5.34 -1.14
C ILE A 53 -12.60 -4.53 -2.33
N VAL A 54 -13.91 -4.27 -2.39
CA VAL A 54 -14.54 -3.64 -3.55
C VAL A 54 -15.26 -2.33 -3.24
N ASP A 55 -15.16 -1.34 -4.13
CA ASP A 55 -15.87 -0.05 -4.00
C ASP A 55 -17.40 -0.21 -4.15
N GLU A 56 -17.80 -0.94 -5.20
CA GLU A 56 -19.19 -1.14 -5.61
C GLU A 56 -19.74 -2.46 -5.07
N ALA A 57 -21.02 -2.45 -4.68
CA ALA A 57 -21.71 -3.64 -4.22
C ALA A 57 -21.99 -4.60 -5.39
N GLY A 58 -22.04 -5.90 -5.07
CA GLY A 58 -22.48 -6.96 -5.99
C GLY A 58 -21.32 -7.73 -6.63
N GLY A 59 -21.47 -9.06 -6.72
CA GLY A 59 -20.56 -9.94 -7.49
C GLY A 59 -19.49 -10.67 -6.68
N GLY A 60 -19.29 -10.35 -5.40
CA GLY A 60 -18.32 -11.03 -4.51
C GLY A 60 -17.41 -10.05 -3.77
N GLY A 61 -16.53 -10.57 -2.92
CA GLY A 61 -15.57 -9.78 -2.14
C GLY A 61 -16.15 -9.16 -0.87
N VAL A 62 -15.28 -8.51 -0.10
CA VAL A 62 -15.63 -7.75 1.09
C VAL A 62 -16.09 -6.37 0.66
N TRP A 63 -17.33 -6.05 1.03
CA TRP A 63 -17.94 -4.75 0.81
C TRP A 63 -18.56 -4.28 2.14
N HIS A 64 -18.44 -3.00 2.42
CA HIS A 64 -19.03 -2.35 3.60
C HIS A 64 -19.96 -1.25 3.14
N ASP A 65 -21.08 -1.02 3.81
CA ASP A 65 -22.00 0.05 3.47
C ASP A 65 -21.40 1.43 3.80
N ASP A 66 -21.70 2.44 2.97
CA ASP A 66 -21.19 3.80 3.12
C ASP A 66 -21.61 4.44 4.45
N CYS A 67 -22.75 4.06 5.02
CA CYS A 67 -23.19 4.55 6.33
C CYS A 67 -22.24 4.17 7.48
N HIS A 68 -21.33 3.20 7.27
CA HIS A 68 -20.32 2.79 8.25
C HIS A 68 -18.96 3.44 8.02
N LEU A 69 -18.77 4.17 6.92
CA LEU A 69 -17.46 4.67 6.49
C LEU A 69 -17.17 6.11 6.86
N ASP A 70 -18.02 6.79 7.62
CA ASP A 70 -17.76 8.17 8.00
C ASP A 70 -16.38 8.32 8.66
N GLY A 71 -15.57 9.23 8.14
CA GLY A 71 -14.19 9.49 8.51
C GLY A 71 -13.17 8.49 7.95
N PHE A 72 -13.55 7.54 7.09
CA PHE A 72 -12.62 6.68 6.35
C PHE A 72 -12.31 7.20 4.93
N GLU A 73 -12.78 8.40 4.58
CA GLU A 73 -12.44 9.09 3.34
C GLU A 73 -11.03 9.71 3.32
N GLY A 74 -10.63 10.25 2.16
CA GLY A 74 -9.42 11.06 1.97
C GLY A 74 -8.22 10.31 1.38
N LEU A 75 -8.26 8.97 1.38
CA LEU A 75 -7.14 8.14 0.96
C LEU A 75 -6.76 8.28 -0.52
N MET A 76 -7.68 8.67 -1.42
CA MET A 76 -7.40 8.92 -2.84
C MET A 76 -7.21 10.40 -3.19
N GLY A 77 -7.07 11.27 -2.18
CA GLY A 77 -7.22 12.70 -2.36
C GLY A 77 -8.69 13.04 -2.57
N LEU A 78 -9.13 14.21 -2.10
CA LEU A 78 -10.52 14.66 -2.34
C LEU A 78 -10.72 15.20 -3.76
N SER A 79 -9.89 14.75 -4.71
CA SER A 79 -9.93 15.16 -6.11
C SER A 79 -10.96 14.35 -6.89
N SER A 80 -11.87 15.05 -7.55
CA SER A 80 -12.66 14.50 -8.66
C SER A 80 -11.72 13.85 -9.69
N PRO A 81 -12.03 12.67 -10.26
CA PRO A 81 -13.36 12.03 -10.36
C PRO A 81 -13.64 10.92 -9.34
N PHE A 82 -12.86 10.78 -8.26
CA PHE A 82 -13.03 9.65 -7.35
C PHE A 82 -14.27 9.80 -6.46
N PRO A 83 -14.99 8.70 -6.16
CA PRO A 83 -16.07 8.74 -5.19
C PRO A 83 -15.52 9.05 -3.78
N ARG A 84 -16.41 9.50 -2.88
CA ARG A 84 -16.06 9.81 -1.49
C ARG A 84 -15.37 8.64 -0.78
N PHE A 85 -15.87 7.43 -1.02
CA PHE A 85 -15.34 6.19 -0.47
C PHE A 85 -14.89 5.27 -1.60
N THR A 86 -13.66 4.76 -1.47
CA THR A 86 -13.06 3.82 -2.42
C THR A 86 -12.71 2.50 -1.72
N ALA A 87 -12.15 1.53 -2.44
CA ALA A 87 -11.65 0.28 -1.86
C ALA A 87 -10.60 0.55 -0.78
N TRP A 88 -9.82 1.62 -0.91
CA TRP A 88 -8.91 2.07 0.15
C TRP A 88 -9.67 2.43 1.44
N SER A 89 -10.75 3.20 1.35
CA SER A 89 -11.60 3.55 2.50
C SER A 89 -12.19 2.30 3.16
N ARG A 90 -12.77 1.41 2.35
CA ARG A 90 -13.34 0.15 2.83
C ARG A 90 -12.29 -0.79 3.41
N ALA A 91 -11.09 -0.84 2.83
CA ALA A 91 -9.99 -1.65 3.34
C ALA A 91 -9.52 -1.16 4.72
N MET A 92 -9.39 0.16 4.90
CA MET A 92 -9.05 0.72 6.20
C MET A 92 -10.16 0.51 7.24
N PHE A 93 -11.44 0.60 6.85
CA PHE A 93 -12.54 0.25 7.74
C PHE A 93 -12.51 -1.23 8.12
N HIS A 94 -12.35 -2.12 7.15
CA HIS A 94 -12.21 -3.56 7.37
C HIS A 94 -11.06 -3.88 8.33
N LEU A 95 -9.90 -3.26 8.13
CA LEU A 95 -8.74 -3.42 9.01
C LEU A 95 -9.00 -2.87 10.41
N SER A 96 -9.78 -1.79 10.56
CA SER A 96 -10.14 -1.27 11.89
C SER A 96 -10.88 -2.30 12.76
N GLN A 97 -11.54 -3.27 12.12
CA GLN A 97 -12.28 -4.34 12.79
C GLN A 97 -11.49 -5.65 12.90
N THR A 98 -10.51 -5.86 12.01
CA THR A 98 -9.91 -7.19 11.79
C THR A 98 -8.39 -7.28 11.94
N ILE A 99 -7.67 -6.15 11.97
CA ILE A 99 -6.19 -6.16 12.04
C ILE A 99 -5.72 -6.83 13.34
N ARG A 100 -4.77 -7.76 13.22
CA ARG A 100 -4.17 -8.43 14.38
C ARG A 100 -2.73 -7.98 14.60
N SER A 101 -2.28 -8.07 15.84
CA SER A 101 -0.88 -7.77 16.20
C SER A 101 0.09 -8.68 15.43
N GLY A 102 1.13 -8.11 14.84
CA GLY A 102 2.16 -8.84 14.12
C GLY A 102 1.79 -9.22 12.67
N GLU A 103 0.63 -8.80 12.16
CA GLU A 103 0.29 -8.95 10.74
C GLU A 103 1.05 -7.93 9.89
N ASN A 104 1.28 -8.30 8.63
CA ASN A 104 1.68 -7.39 7.57
C ASN A 104 0.65 -7.45 6.45
N VAL A 105 0.17 -6.29 6.04
CA VAL A 105 -0.87 -6.16 5.04
C VAL A 105 -0.28 -5.62 3.76
N TRP A 106 -0.54 -6.33 2.67
CA TRP A 106 -0.29 -5.88 1.32
C TRP A 106 -1.56 -5.24 0.78
N PHE A 107 -1.46 -4.00 0.34
CA PHE A 107 -2.49 -3.37 -0.47
C PHE A 107 -2.10 -3.54 -1.94
N VAL A 108 -2.99 -4.13 -2.72
CA VAL A 108 -2.73 -4.50 -4.13
C VAL A 108 -3.88 -3.99 -4.99
N GLU A 109 -3.68 -2.92 -5.75
CA GLU A 109 -4.69 -2.45 -6.70
C GLU A 109 -4.92 -3.45 -7.84
N ASP A 110 -6.13 -3.48 -8.38
CA ASP A 110 -6.58 -4.49 -9.35
C ASP A 110 -5.92 -4.39 -10.74
N ASP A 111 -5.16 -3.32 -10.99
CA ASP A 111 -4.35 -3.12 -12.18
C ASP A 111 -2.84 -3.34 -11.97
N VAL A 112 -2.44 -3.85 -10.80
CA VAL A 112 -1.10 -4.37 -10.56
C VAL A 112 -0.87 -5.61 -11.44
N ALA A 113 0.17 -5.56 -12.27
CA ALA A 113 0.60 -6.69 -13.09
C ALA A 113 1.80 -7.39 -12.45
N GLY A 114 1.78 -8.72 -12.45
CA GLY A 114 2.86 -9.56 -11.92
C GLY A 114 2.59 -11.04 -12.17
N ASN A 115 3.61 -11.87 -11.96
CA ASN A 115 3.49 -13.32 -11.94
C ASN A 115 3.82 -13.88 -10.56
N ILE A 116 3.55 -15.17 -10.33
CA ILE A 116 3.72 -15.79 -9.02
C ILE A 116 5.18 -15.73 -8.51
N SER A 117 6.16 -15.91 -9.40
CA SER A 117 7.58 -15.84 -9.04
C SER A 117 8.00 -14.44 -8.62
N TYR A 118 7.51 -13.41 -9.32
CA TYR A 118 7.69 -12.01 -8.96
C TYR A 118 7.19 -11.74 -7.53
N PHE A 119 5.97 -12.17 -7.20
CA PHE A 119 5.41 -11.93 -5.88
C PHE A 119 6.16 -12.73 -4.81
N ALA A 120 6.54 -13.98 -5.10
CA ALA A 120 7.34 -14.79 -4.19
C ALA A 120 8.65 -14.08 -3.81
N ASP A 121 9.41 -13.61 -4.80
CA ASP A 121 10.69 -12.93 -4.61
C ASP A 121 10.51 -11.61 -3.84
N LEU A 122 9.49 -10.82 -4.20
CA LEU A 122 9.21 -9.55 -3.55
C LEU A 122 8.80 -9.74 -2.07
N ILE A 123 7.97 -10.74 -1.78
CA ILE A 123 7.51 -11.07 -0.43
C ILE A 123 8.69 -11.57 0.41
N GLU A 124 9.47 -12.54 -0.09
CA GLU A 124 10.64 -13.07 0.62
C GLU A 124 11.62 -11.96 0.97
N PHE A 125 11.93 -11.10 -0.02
CA PHE A 125 12.82 -9.98 0.17
C PHE A 125 12.29 -9.01 1.23
N THR A 126 11.02 -8.62 1.11
CA THR A 126 10.42 -7.64 2.03
C THR A 126 10.35 -8.15 3.47
N VAL A 127 10.02 -9.43 3.65
CA VAL A 127 10.01 -10.08 4.97
C VAL A 127 11.42 -10.07 5.59
N THR A 128 12.45 -10.34 4.79
CA THR A 128 13.84 -10.36 5.25
C THR A 128 14.31 -8.99 5.75
N CYS A 129 13.89 -7.89 5.10
CA CYS A 129 14.26 -6.54 5.50
C CYS A 129 13.61 -6.05 6.81
N GLY A 130 12.48 -6.66 7.22
CA GLY A 130 11.75 -6.27 8.42
C GLY A 130 11.24 -4.82 8.37
N ALA A 131 10.88 -4.34 7.18
CA ALA A 131 10.35 -2.99 7.01
C ALA A 131 8.90 -2.88 7.54
N HIS A 132 8.58 -1.72 8.11
CA HIS A 132 7.24 -1.36 8.56
C HIS A 132 6.40 -0.84 7.39
N PHE A 133 7.06 -0.22 6.42
CA PHE A 133 6.47 0.26 5.18
C PHE A 133 7.36 -0.09 4.00
N SER A 134 6.79 -0.68 2.98
CA SER A 134 7.49 -0.96 1.72
C SER A 134 6.63 -0.54 0.55
N SER A 135 7.23 0.18 -0.39
CA SER A 135 6.57 0.66 -1.60
C SER A 135 7.64 0.96 -2.64
N THR A 136 7.23 1.46 -3.80
CA THR A 136 8.16 2.14 -4.70
C THR A 136 8.22 3.63 -4.41
N GLU A 137 9.35 4.24 -4.75
CA GLU A 137 9.51 5.69 -4.79
C GLU A 137 9.34 6.46 -3.48
N ILE A 138 9.87 5.92 -2.39
CA ILE A 138 9.81 6.57 -1.08
C ILE A 138 10.76 7.76 -1.08
N ARG A 139 10.22 8.99 -1.03
CA ARG A 139 11.00 10.24 -1.09
C ARG A 139 10.44 11.30 -0.15
N SER A 140 11.32 12.06 0.47
CA SER A 140 10.96 13.27 1.20
C SER A 140 10.61 14.41 0.23
N ARG A 141 9.89 15.43 0.72
CA ARG A 141 9.62 16.65 -0.05
C ARG A 141 10.90 17.35 -0.54
N SER A 142 11.98 17.31 0.22
CA SER A 142 13.26 17.87 -0.21
C SER A 142 13.90 17.12 -1.38
N GLU A 143 13.66 15.81 -1.50
CA GLU A 143 14.22 14.99 -2.58
C GLU A 143 13.36 15.03 -3.85
N ASP A 144 12.08 15.37 -3.72
CA ASP A 144 11.13 15.47 -4.83
C ASP A 144 10.16 16.66 -4.68
N PRO A 145 10.68 17.90 -4.72
CA PRO A 145 9.85 19.09 -4.49
C PRO A 145 8.77 19.31 -5.56
N GLY A 146 8.88 18.64 -6.72
CA GLY A 146 7.97 18.76 -7.85
C GLY A 146 6.76 17.82 -7.82
N TRP A 147 6.63 16.94 -6.82
CA TRP A 147 5.48 16.03 -6.74
C TRP A 147 4.16 16.82 -6.58
N TYR A 148 3.25 16.64 -7.53
CA TYR A 148 2.04 17.45 -7.67
C TYR A 148 1.07 17.36 -6.48
N TYR A 149 1.14 16.29 -5.69
CA TYR A 149 0.20 16.02 -4.59
C TYR A 149 0.67 16.48 -3.21
N TRP A 150 1.73 17.30 -3.11
CA TRP A 150 2.21 17.79 -1.82
C TRP A 150 1.14 18.51 -1.00
N ASP A 151 0.23 19.26 -1.64
CA ASP A 151 -0.80 20.02 -0.93
C ASP A 151 -1.84 19.12 -0.24
N LEU A 152 -2.02 17.88 -0.72
CA LEU A 152 -2.91 16.90 -0.11
C LEU A 152 -2.41 16.41 1.25
N VAL A 153 -1.13 16.60 1.57
CA VAL A 153 -0.50 16.08 2.80
C VAL A 153 0.22 17.13 3.64
N SER A 154 0.63 18.27 3.06
CA SER A 154 1.48 19.26 3.73
C SER A 154 0.81 19.96 4.92
N HIS A 155 -0.52 19.93 5.01
CA HIS A 155 -1.25 20.49 6.15
C HIS A 155 -1.33 19.52 7.34
N TRP A 156 -0.92 18.27 7.17
CA TRP A 156 -0.93 17.24 8.22
C TRP A 156 0.48 16.91 8.76
N PHE A 157 1.52 17.20 7.99
CA PHE A 157 2.90 16.81 8.31
C PHE A 157 3.87 17.95 8.00
N ASP A 158 4.72 18.29 8.97
CA ASP A 158 5.76 19.33 8.80
C ASP A 158 6.84 18.91 7.80
N ALA A 159 7.18 17.62 7.79
CA ALA A 159 8.18 17.02 6.90
C ALA A 159 7.54 15.84 6.14
N PRO A 160 6.67 16.10 5.15
CA PRO A 160 5.95 15.05 4.45
C PRO A 160 6.89 14.23 3.56
N TRP A 161 6.53 12.96 3.40
CA TRP A 161 7.11 12.01 2.48
C TRP A 161 6.04 11.54 1.50
N ARG A 162 6.48 10.98 0.38
CA ARG A 162 5.62 10.36 -0.62
C ARG A 162 6.16 8.99 -1.00
N SER A 163 5.29 8.16 -1.56
CA SER A 163 5.59 6.91 -2.25
C SER A 163 4.70 6.79 -3.48
N PHE A 164 4.97 5.83 -4.34
CA PHE A 164 4.01 5.38 -5.35
C PHE A 164 3.47 4.03 -4.88
N SER A 165 2.15 3.96 -4.63
CA SER A 165 1.56 2.88 -3.84
C SER A 165 0.35 2.15 -4.46
N PRO A 166 0.29 1.85 -5.77
CA PRO A 166 -0.67 0.87 -6.28
C PRO A 166 -0.38 -0.55 -5.72
N LEU A 167 0.85 -0.77 -5.28
CA LEU A 167 1.29 -1.93 -4.51
C LEU A 167 2.13 -1.42 -3.34
N CYS A 168 1.73 -1.74 -2.12
CA CYS A 168 2.54 -1.46 -0.94
C CYS A 168 2.32 -2.51 0.16
N ARG A 169 3.26 -2.59 1.10
CA ARG A 169 3.16 -3.42 2.29
C ARG A 169 3.28 -2.56 3.53
N VAL A 170 2.37 -2.73 4.46
CA VAL A 170 2.25 -1.97 5.69
C VAL A 170 2.16 -2.94 6.86
N ASN A 171 3.01 -2.81 7.86
CA ASN A 171 2.88 -3.63 9.06
C ASN A 171 1.73 -3.15 9.96
N SER A 172 1.25 -4.03 10.83
CA SER A 172 0.16 -3.74 11.77
C SER A 172 0.42 -2.50 12.63
N LEU A 173 1.66 -2.22 13.05
CA LEU A 173 1.97 -1.01 13.81
C LEU A 173 1.67 0.27 13.03
N LEU A 174 2.08 0.34 11.76
CA LEU A 174 1.82 1.51 10.92
C LEU A 174 0.33 1.62 10.54
N ILE A 175 -0.39 0.51 10.37
CA ILE A 175 -1.85 0.53 10.20
C ILE A 175 -2.53 1.13 11.43
N LEU A 176 -2.12 0.73 12.63
CA LEU A 176 -2.66 1.27 13.88
C LEU A 176 -2.38 2.77 14.01
N ARG A 177 -1.20 3.25 13.58
CA ARG A 177 -0.90 4.69 13.50
C ARG A 177 -1.77 5.43 12.50
N ALA A 178 -2.06 4.84 11.33
CA ALA A 178 -3.00 5.43 10.38
C ALA A 178 -4.42 5.52 10.98
N LEU A 179 -4.89 4.47 11.66
CA LEU A 179 -6.20 4.49 12.34
C LEU A 179 -6.26 5.52 13.47
N GLU A 180 -5.18 5.69 14.23
CA GLU A 180 -5.05 6.75 15.24
C GLU A 180 -5.07 8.14 14.60
N PHE A 181 -4.33 8.34 13.51
CA PHE A 181 -4.37 9.58 12.72
C PHE A 181 -5.81 9.93 12.34
N ARG A 182 -6.58 8.98 11.80
CA ARG A 182 -7.99 9.19 11.47
C ARG A 182 -8.85 9.56 12.68
N LYS A 183 -8.62 8.95 13.84
CA LYS A 183 -9.35 9.29 15.07
C LYS A 183 -9.07 10.73 15.50
N THR A 184 -7.82 11.18 15.38
CA THR A 184 -7.39 12.53 15.76
C THR A 184 -7.88 13.60 14.79
N HIS A 185 -7.83 13.32 13.48
CA HIS A 185 -8.10 14.31 12.44
C HIS A 185 -9.50 14.21 11.80
N GLY A 186 -10.28 13.20 12.20
CA GLY A 186 -11.62 12.93 11.69
C GLY A 186 -11.66 12.24 10.33
N ARG A 187 -10.53 12.18 9.60
CA ARG A 187 -10.38 11.55 8.28
C ARG A 187 -8.92 11.15 8.00
N PHE A 188 -8.67 10.44 6.90
CA PHE A 188 -7.31 10.19 6.43
C PHE A 188 -6.79 11.31 5.51
N ALA A 189 -5.48 11.30 5.29
CA ALA A 189 -4.82 12.04 4.21
C ALA A 189 -4.62 11.12 2.99
N PHE A 190 -4.15 11.69 1.87
CA PHE A 190 -3.85 10.92 0.65
C PHE A 190 -2.84 9.80 0.95
N HIS A 191 -3.16 8.54 0.64
CA HIS A 191 -2.44 7.37 1.14
C HIS A 191 -0.96 7.34 0.72
N GLU A 192 -0.66 7.75 -0.51
CA GLU A 192 0.70 7.83 -1.04
C GLU A 192 1.59 8.82 -0.27
N GLY A 193 1.01 9.82 0.40
CA GLY A 193 1.77 10.68 1.29
C GLY A 193 1.61 10.31 2.77
N MET A 194 0.44 9.80 3.17
CA MET A 194 0.12 9.50 4.56
C MET A 194 0.98 8.37 5.13
N PHE A 195 1.03 7.21 4.49
CA PHE A 195 1.79 6.06 5.00
C PHE A 195 3.30 6.35 5.13
N PRO A 196 4.00 6.86 4.10
CA PRO A 196 5.42 7.16 4.25
C PRO A 196 5.67 8.30 5.24
N SER A 197 4.79 9.31 5.33
CA SER A 197 4.94 10.40 6.32
C SER A 197 4.77 9.90 7.75
N LEU A 198 3.78 9.04 8.02
CA LEU A 198 3.61 8.39 9.32
C LEU A 198 4.81 7.50 9.66
N ALA A 199 5.31 6.73 8.69
CA ALA A 199 6.49 5.90 8.89
C ALA A 199 7.70 6.77 9.30
N ALA A 200 7.95 7.87 8.58
CA ALA A 200 9.05 8.79 8.89
C ALA A 200 8.88 9.47 10.25
N ALA A 201 7.68 9.98 10.55
CA ALA A 201 7.39 10.68 11.81
C ALA A 201 7.57 9.80 13.05
N HIS A 202 7.35 8.48 12.91
CA HIS A 202 7.54 7.51 14.00
C HIS A 202 8.89 6.78 13.97
N GLY A 203 9.82 7.18 13.09
CA GLY A 203 11.13 6.53 12.97
C GLY A 203 11.05 5.07 12.52
N TYR A 204 9.99 4.71 11.80
CA TYR A 204 9.79 3.36 11.29
C TYR A 204 10.67 3.06 10.08
N ARG A 205 11.08 1.80 9.96
CA ARG A 205 11.91 1.33 8.85
C ARG A 205 11.10 1.28 7.56
N THR A 206 11.58 1.95 6.52
CA THR A 206 11.00 1.92 5.17
C THR A 206 11.87 1.13 4.21
N LEU A 207 11.27 0.60 3.14
CA LEU A 207 11.96 -0.09 2.05
C LEU A 207 11.45 0.41 0.70
N ASP A 208 12.30 1.12 -0.06
CA ASP A 208 12.02 1.45 -1.46
C ASP A 208 12.51 0.31 -2.35
N TRP A 209 11.58 -0.46 -2.92
CA TRP A 209 11.91 -1.61 -3.75
C TRP A 209 12.72 -1.26 -5.01
N ARG A 210 12.75 0.00 -5.45
CA ARG A 210 13.54 0.39 -6.64
C ARG A 210 15.03 0.52 -6.36
N LEU A 211 15.40 0.82 -5.11
CA LEU A 211 16.79 1.03 -4.73
C LEU A 211 17.54 -0.29 -4.56
N GLU A 212 16.81 -1.39 -4.48
CA GLU A 212 17.35 -2.71 -4.19
C GLU A 212 17.54 -3.51 -5.48
N PRO A 213 18.77 -3.95 -5.82
CA PRO A 213 19.06 -4.62 -7.08
C PRO A 213 18.20 -5.86 -7.34
N ARG A 214 17.89 -6.64 -6.29
CA ARG A 214 17.06 -7.85 -6.38
C ARG A 214 15.64 -7.53 -6.85
N SER A 215 15.02 -6.48 -6.31
CA SER A 215 13.68 -6.07 -6.70
C SER A 215 13.63 -5.13 -7.89
N ARG A 216 14.73 -4.42 -8.22
CA ARG A 216 14.76 -3.48 -9.35
C ARG A 216 14.45 -4.12 -10.70
N LEU A 217 14.88 -5.37 -10.91
CA LEU A 217 14.58 -6.14 -12.14
C LEU A 217 13.07 -6.33 -12.34
N HIS A 218 12.33 -6.35 -11.25
CA HIS A 218 10.89 -6.55 -11.23
C HIS A 218 10.09 -5.27 -11.49
N PHE A 219 10.71 -4.09 -11.31
CA PHE A 219 10.07 -2.79 -11.55
C PHE A 219 10.59 -2.08 -12.81
N GLY A 220 11.57 -2.65 -13.52
CA GLY A 220 12.13 -2.07 -14.75
C GLY A 220 11.13 -1.93 -15.91
N GLU A 221 10.04 -2.70 -15.87
CA GLU A 221 8.94 -2.68 -16.84
C GLU A 221 7.59 -2.27 -16.24
N TYR A 222 7.55 -1.84 -14.96
CA TYR A 222 6.33 -1.38 -14.32
C TYR A 222 5.94 0.00 -14.90
N ARG A 223 5.39 -0.03 -16.11
CA ARG A 223 4.78 1.12 -16.77
C ARG A 223 3.29 1.01 -16.54
N PHE A 224 2.68 2.16 -16.23
CA PHE A 224 1.23 2.39 -16.24
C PHE A 224 0.59 1.55 -17.35
N ARG A 225 -0.53 0.88 -17.03
CA ARG A 225 -1.36 0.06 -17.93
C ARG A 225 -0.94 0.20 -19.39
N PRO A 226 -0.51 -0.85 -20.12
CA PRO A 226 -0.42 -0.73 -21.58
C PRO A 226 -1.73 -0.11 -22.03
N MET A 227 -1.67 1.00 -22.79
CA MET A 227 -2.88 1.67 -23.29
C MET A 227 -3.77 0.57 -23.85
N VAL A 228 -4.85 0.26 -23.14
CA VAL A 228 -5.93 -0.52 -23.73
C VAL A 228 -6.53 0.48 -24.70
N GLU A 229 -6.06 0.44 -25.94
CA GLU A 229 -6.70 1.16 -27.04
C GLU A 229 -8.20 0.94 -26.84
N SER A 230 -8.92 2.05 -26.68
CA SER A 230 -10.36 2.05 -26.57
C SER A 230 -10.90 1.20 -27.72
N LEU A 231 -11.27 -0.05 -27.42
CA LEU A 231 -12.05 -0.89 -28.32
C LEU A 231 -13.27 -0.05 -28.64
N HIS A 232 -13.25 0.57 -29.82
CA HIS A 232 -14.41 1.18 -30.42
C HIS A 232 -15.45 0.08 -30.44
N ARG A 233 -16.41 0.17 -29.53
CA ARG A 233 -17.66 -0.57 -29.65
C ARG A 233 -18.32 0.03 -30.88
N GLY A 234 -18.10 -0.62 -32.02
CA GLY A 234 -18.94 -0.41 -33.19
C GLY A 234 -20.38 -0.64 -32.76
N LEU A 235 -21.23 0.33 -33.11
CA LEU A 235 -22.67 0.18 -33.14
C LEU A 235 -23.06 -0.97 -34.08
#